data_AF-A0A7W1R726-F1
#
_entry.id   AF-A0A7W1R726-F1
#
_cell.length_a   1.000
_cell.length_b   1.000
_cell.length_c   1.000
_cell.angle_alpha   90.00
_cell.angle_beta   90.00
_cell.angle_gamma   90.00
#
_symmetry.space_group_name_H-M   'P 1'
#
loop_
_entity.id
_entity.type
_entity.pdbx_description
1 polymer ?
#
loop_
_entity_poly.entity_id
_entity_poly.type
_entity_poly.pdbx_seq_one_letter_code
_entity_poly.pdbx_strand_id
1 'polypeptide(L)'
;MPDCEETLRELDSFLDDELSEAGHDAIRQHLGGCPDCLGAFDFHAELKQVIAEKCQRDEMPSGLLSRLEQCLESEGLPSAAPVDDRTV
;
A
#
# COMPACT_ATOMS: atom_id res chain seq x y z
N MET A 1 17.53 13.77 13.43
CA MET A 1 16.98 13.17 14.66
C MET A 1 16.69 11.72 14.34
N PRO A 2 17.10 10.75 15.18
CA PRO A 2 17.04 9.32 14.85
C PRO A 2 15.62 8.82 14.53
N ASP A 3 14.60 9.48 15.10
CA ASP A 3 13.19 9.11 14.98
C ASP A 3 12.56 9.43 13.60
N CYS A 4 13.09 10.43 12.89
CA CYS A 4 12.56 10.82 11.58
C CYS A 4 12.96 9.84 10.47
N GLU A 5 14.20 9.33 10.50
CA GLU A 5 14.66 8.37 9.50
C GLU A 5 13.92 7.02 9.62
N GLU A 6 13.64 6.61 10.85
CA GLU A 6 12.82 5.43 11.14
C GLU A 6 11.37 5.64 10.69
N THR A 7 10.75 6.77 11.05
CA THR A 7 9.41 7.12 10.59
C THR A 7 9.31 7.12 9.07
N LEU A 8 10.26 7.73 8.36
CA LEU A 8 10.27 7.75 6.91
C LEU A 8 10.45 6.37 6.28
N ARG A 9 11.18 5.47 6.94
CA ARG A 9 11.37 4.08 6.48
C ARG A 9 10.08 3.26 6.62
N GLU A 10 9.33 3.48 7.69
CA GLU A 10 8.09 2.75 7.99
C GLU A 10 6.84 3.41 7.41
N LEU A 11 6.97 4.61 6.81
CA LEU A 11 5.86 5.42 6.35
C LEU A 11 4.97 4.72 5.31
N ASP A 12 5.56 4.00 4.37
CA ASP A 12 4.80 3.29 3.34
C ASP A 12 3.99 2.13 3.94
N SER A 13 4.59 1.34 4.86
CA SER A 13 3.89 0.28 5.60
C SER A 13 2.80 0.84 6.51
N PHE A 14 2.99 2.02 7.10
CA PHE A 14 1.94 2.73 7.83
C PHE A 14 0.76 3.10 6.93
N LEU A 15 1.04 3.55 5.70
CA LEU A 15 0.02 3.92 4.73
C LEU A 15 -0.74 2.70 4.17
N ASP A 16 -0.13 1.51 4.19
CA ASP A 16 -0.74 0.25 3.77
C ASP A 16 -1.42 -0.53 4.92
N ASP A 17 -1.43 0.01 6.14
CA ASP A 17 -1.97 -0.64 7.35
C ASP A 17 -1.26 -1.97 7.69
N GLU A 18 0.02 -2.09 7.33
CA GLU A 18 0.83 -3.30 7.50
C GLU A 18 1.66 -3.30 8.80
N LEU A 19 1.56 -2.25 9.60
CA LEU A 19 2.27 -2.16 10.88
C LEU A 19 1.45 -2.74 12.03
N SER A 20 2.16 -3.17 13.08
CA SER A 20 1.51 -3.48 14.35
C SER A 20 0.85 -2.24 14.96
N GLU A 21 -0.15 -2.42 15.83
CA GLU A 21 -0.82 -1.32 16.54
C GLU A 21 0.18 -0.37 17.24
N ALA A 22 1.21 -0.95 17.87
CA ALA A 22 2.26 -0.18 18.54
C ALA A 22 3.09 0.67 17.55
N GLY A 23 3.37 0.15 16.36
CA GLY A 23 4.06 0.90 15.29
C GLY A 23 3.20 2.01 14.72
N HIS A 24 1.90 1.74 14.54
CA HIS A 24 0.94 2.75 14.14
C HIS A 24 0.87 3.93 15.12
N ASP A 25 0.85 3.66 16.42
CA ASP A 25 0.81 4.70 17.44
C ASP A 25 2.13 5.50 17.51
N ALA A 26 3.27 4.84 17.35
CA ALA A 26 4.58 5.50 17.30
C ALA A 26 4.67 6.50 16.14
N ILE A 27 4.27 6.09 14.94
CA ILE A 27 4.28 6.97 13.76
C ILE A 27 3.28 8.12 13.93
N ARG A 28 2.04 7.84 14.39
CA ARG A 28 1.06 8.92 14.66
C ARG A 28 1.59 9.95 15.64
N GLN A 29 2.25 9.49 16.70
CA GLN A 29 2.87 10.37 17.68
C GLN A 29 3.95 11.25 17.04
N HIS A 30 4.81 10.66 16.21
CA HIS A 30 5.87 11.39 15.51
C HIS A 30 5.32 12.43 14.52
N LEU A 31 4.34 12.04 13.69
CA LEU A 31 3.70 12.95 12.72
C LEU A 31 3.01 14.14 13.40
N GLY A 32 2.47 13.94 14.61
CA GLY A 32 1.89 15.02 15.41
C GLY A 32 2.92 16.04 15.94
N GLY A 33 4.19 15.66 16.03
CA GLY A 33 5.28 16.51 16.56
C GLY A 33 6.29 16.98 15.51
N CYS A 34 6.30 16.41 14.31
CA CYS A 34 7.30 16.69 13.28
C CYS A 34 6.64 17.14 11.95
N PRO A 35 6.64 18.45 11.65
CA PRO A 35 6.08 18.99 10.41
C PRO A 35 6.72 18.43 9.13
N ASP A 36 8.01 18.13 9.17
CA ASP A 36 8.73 17.61 7.99
C ASP A 36 8.26 16.19 7.64
N CYS A 37 8.10 15.33 8.64
CA CYS A 37 7.56 13.98 8.43
C CYS A 37 6.07 14.01 8.10
N LEU A 38 5.31 14.95 8.68
CA LEU A 38 3.92 15.17 8.31
C LEU A 38 3.78 15.56 6.83
N GLY A 39 4.62 16.47 6.33
CA GLY A 39 4.64 16.83 4.92
C GLY A 39 5.01 15.65 4.00
N ALA A 40 5.93 14.78 4.42
CA ALA A 40 6.24 13.55 3.69
C ALA A 40 5.04 12.58 3.67
N PHE A 41 4.36 12.41 4.81
CA PHE A 41 3.13 11.63 4.90
C PHE A 41 2.06 12.14 3.95
N ASP A 42 1.75 13.44 3.99
CA ASP A 42 0.71 14.06 3.15
C ASP A 42 1.00 13.83 1.67
N PHE A 43 2.25 14.03 1.24
CA PHE A 43 2.66 13.77 -0.14
C PHE A 43 2.47 12.31 -0.56
N HIS A 44 2.92 11.35 0.26
CA HIS A 44 2.77 9.92 -0.05
C HIS A 44 1.30 9.50 -0.06
N ALA A 45 0.48 10.01 0.86
CA ALA A 45 -0.96 9.74 0.91
C ALA A 45 -1.68 10.27 -0.34
N GLU A 46 -1.42 11.51 -0.75
CA GLU A 46 -1.96 12.08 -1.98
C GLU A 46 -1.51 11.30 -3.22
N LEU A 47 -0.23 10.93 -3.29
CA LEU A 47 0.31 10.14 -4.38
C LEU A 47 -0.39 8.78 -4.50
N LYS A 48 -0.58 8.06 -3.38
CA LYS A 48 -1.32 6.78 -3.35
C LYS A 48 -2.75 6.96 -3.85
N GLN A 49 -3.44 8.03 -3.45
CA GLN A 49 -4.79 8.32 -3.93
C GLN A 49 -4.83 8.51 -5.46
N VAL A 50 -3.89 9.28 -6.02
CA VAL A 50 -3.80 9.51 -7.47
C VAL A 50 -3.51 8.21 -8.22
N ILE A 51 -2.61 7.37 -7.70
CA ILE A 51 -2.30 6.06 -8.29
C ILE A 51 -3.54 5.17 -8.27
N ALA A 52 -4.22 5.07 -7.13
CA ALA A 52 -5.44 4.27 -7.00
C ALA A 52 -6.54 4.73 -7.97
N GLU A 53 -6.75 6.05 -8.10
CA GLU A 53 -7.71 6.61 -9.05
C GLU A 53 -7.36 6.22 -10.50
N LYS A 54 -6.09 6.30 -10.89
CA LYS A 54 -5.65 5.89 -12.23
C LYS A 54 -5.84 4.40 -12.47
N CYS A 55 -5.46 3.56 -11.51
CA CYS A 55 -5.66 2.11 -11.63
C CYS A 55 -7.14 1.72 -11.73
N GLN A 56 -8.05 2.53 -11.18
CA GLN A 56 -9.50 2.30 -11.28
C GLN A 56 -10.11 2.83 -12.58
N ARG A 57 -9.60 3.96 -13.11
CA ARG A 57 -10.14 4.60 -14.31
C ARG A 57 -9.56 4.04 -15.61
N ASP A 58 -8.29 3.67 -15.60
CA ASP A 58 -7.59 3.21 -16.79
C ASP A 58 -7.86 1.73 -17.03
N GLU A 59 -8.02 1.35 -18.30
CA GLU A 59 -8.24 -0.05 -18.65
C GLU A 59 -6.98 -0.87 -18.34
N MET A 60 -7.16 -1.95 -17.57
CA MET A 60 -6.07 -2.87 -17.26
C MET A 60 -5.54 -3.48 -18.58
N PRO A 61 -4.21 -3.53 -18.80
CA PRO A 61 -3.64 -4.06 -20.02
C PRO A 61 -4.16 -5.47 -20.34
N SER A 62 -4.67 -5.64 -21.56
CA SER A 62 -5.19 -6.93 -22.02
C SER A 62 -4.12 -8.02 -21.90
N GLY A 63 -4.46 -9.14 -21.24
CA GLY A 63 -3.55 -10.27 -21.06
C GLY A 63 -2.62 -10.16 -19.84
N LEU A 64 -2.68 -9.10 -19.04
CA LEU A 64 -1.93 -9.02 -17.78
C LEU A 64 -2.39 -10.11 -16.79
N LEU A 65 -3.70 -10.33 -16.66
CA LEU A 65 -4.26 -11.42 -15.83
C LEU A 65 -3.74 -12.79 -16.25
N SER A 66 -3.82 -13.12 -17.55
CA SER A 66 -3.33 -14.41 -18.05
C SER A 66 -1.83 -14.62 -17.81
N ARG A 67 -1.03 -13.54 -17.84
CA ARG A 67 0.39 -13.61 -17.49
C ARG A 67 0.62 -13.81 -16.00
N LEU A 68 -0.18 -13.17 -15.14
CA LEU A 68 -0.14 -13.36 -13.69
C LEU A 68 -0.51 -14.81 -13.33
N GLU A 69 -1.58 -15.34 -13.90
CA GLU A 69 -2.01 -16.74 -13.74
C GLU A 69 -0.90 -17.72 -14.12
N GLN A 70 -0.28 -17.55 -15.29
CA GLN A 70 0.85 -18.38 -15.74
C GLN A 70 2.05 -18.31 -14.80
N CYS A 71 2.38 -17.12 -14.28
CA CYS A 71 3.46 -16.97 -13.31
C CYS A 71 3.15 -17.73 -12.00
N LEU A 72 1.94 -17.58 -11.45
CA LEU A 72 1.55 -18.23 -10.20
C LEU A 72 1.52 -19.76 -10.33
N GLU A 73 1.05 -20.28 -11.48
CA GLU A 73 1.07 -21.71 -11.79
C GLU A 73 2.49 -22.27 -11.89
N SER A 74 3.41 -21.51 -12.50
CA SER A 74 4.82 -21.93 -12.64
C SER A 74 5.55 -22.04 -11.30
N GLU A 75 5.15 -21.23 -10.32
CA GLU A 75 5.70 -21.22 -8.96
C GLU A 75 5.01 -22.25 -8.03
N GLY A 76 4.01 -23.00 -8.55
CA GLY A 76 3.34 -24.07 -7.81
C GLY A 76 2.39 -23.59 -6.70
N LEU A 77 1.99 -22.31 -6.68
CA LEU A 77 0.92 -21.86 -5.81
C LEU A 77 -0.44 -22.28 -6.39
N PRO A 78 -1.33 -22.92 -5.61
CA PRO A 78 -2.66 -23.27 -6.11
C PRO A 78 -3.41 -21.98 -6.45
N SER A 79 -3.88 -21.89 -7.71
CA SER A 79 -4.76 -20.82 -8.19
C SER A 79 -5.96 -20.71 -7.25
N ALA A 80 -6.08 -19.58 -6.56
CA ALA A 80 -7.18 -19.33 -5.65
C ALA A 80 -8.52 -19.42 -6.40
N ALA A 81 -9.47 -20.14 -5.81
CA ALA A 81 -10.83 -20.29 -6.32
C ALA A 81 -11.49 -18.94 -6.64
N PRO A 82 -12.49 -18.89 -7.55
CA PRO A 82 -13.18 -17.66 -7.91
C PRO A 82 -13.70 -16.95 -6.66
N VAL A 83 -13.18 -15.74 -6.40
CA VAL A 83 -13.75 -14.82 -5.42
C VAL A 83 -15.03 -14.25 -6.04
N ASP A 84 -16.18 -14.73 -5.58
CA ASP A 84 -17.49 -14.17 -5.90
C ASP A 84 -17.52 -12.71 -5.39
N ASP A 85 -17.32 -11.77 -6.32
CA ASP A 85 -17.56 -10.33 -6.15
C ASP A 85 -19.08 -10.09 -6.03
N ARG A 86 -19.66 -10.56 -4.93
CA ARG A 86 -21.06 -10.35 -4.58
C ARG A 86 -21.26 -10.50 -3.08
N THR A 87 -20.83 -9.50 -2.33
CA THR A 87 -21.54 -9.02 -1.13
C THR A 87 -21.17 -7.56 -0.90
N VAL A 88 -22.12 -6.70 -1.31
CA VAL A 88 -22.53 -5.37 -0.80
C VAL A 88 -21.59 -4.64 0.15
#